data_AF-A0A074LNZ5-F1
#
_entry.id   AF-A0A074LNZ5-F1
#
_cell.length_a   1.000
_cell.length_b   1.000
_cell.length_c   1.000
_cell.angle_alpha   90.00
_cell.angle_beta   90.00
_cell.angle_gamma   90.00
#
_symmetry.space_group_name_H-M   'P 1'
#
loop_
_entity.id
_entity.type
_entity.pdbx_description
1 polymer ?
#
loop_
_entity_poly.entity_id
_entity_poly.type
_entity_poly.pdbx_seq_one_letter_code
_entity_poly.pdbx_strand_id
1 'polypeptide(L)'
;MYRATAAKRKGTRLNTAQSKQRKHIEVLTLVEIFERFMVQKRTEGLAIRTVEEYHQHFGYLLDYLTQDISCEEVTPDMFRGYIEWMLHDRGLSPVTINVRIRFFV
;
A
#
# COMPACT_ATOMS: atom_id res chain seq x y z
N MET A 1 -9.45 18.60 63.77
CA MET A 1 -9.10 17.38 63.03
C MET A 1 -9.77 17.41 61.65
N TYR A 2 -9.13 18.02 60.64
CA TYR A 2 -9.47 17.84 59.23
C TYR A 2 -8.16 17.79 58.45
N ARG A 3 -7.98 16.75 57.63
CA ARG A 3 -6.72 16.33 57.01
C ARG A 3 -6.68 16.66 55.52
N ALA A 4 -5.45 16.90 55.08
CA ALA A 4 -4.84 16.63 53.77
C ALA A 4 -5.03 17.64 52.62
N THR A 5 -3.91 18.30 52.32
CA THR A 5 -3.59 19.13 51.16
C THR A 5 -3.04 18.30 49.98
N ALA A 6 -3.35 18.77 48.77
CA ALA A 6 -2.62 18.66 47.49
C ALA A 6 -2.14 17.28 46.98
N ALA A 7 -2.78 16.76 45.93
CA ALA A 7 -2.24 15.72 45.06
C ALA A 7 -1.84 16.29 43.68
N LYS A 8 -0.56 16.61 43.50
CA LYS A 8 0.05 17.01 42.23
C LYS A 8 0.43 15.77 41.42
N ARG A 9 -0.44 15.28 40.54
CA ARG A 9 -0.09 14.21 39.59
C ARG A 9 0.78 14.79 38.47
N LYS A 10 2.10 14.67 38.60
CA LYS A 10 3.05 14.88 37.50
C LYS A 10 2.95 13.70 36.53
N GLY A 11 2.31 13.91 35.37
CA GLY A 11 2.37 12.98 34.26
C GLY A 11 3.78 12.95 33.68
N THR A 12 4.48 11.83 33.90
CA THR A 12 5.77 11.54 33.27
C THR A 12 5.55 11.35 31.77
N ARG A 13 6.02 12.27 30.94
CA ARG A 13 6.11 12.08 29.49
C ARG A 13 7.20 11.05 29.22
N LEU A 14 6.80 9.84 28.83
CA LEU A 14 7.71 8.86 28.24
C LEU A 14 8.19 9.42 26.90
N ASN A 15 9.41 9.95 26.89
CA ASN A 15 10.13 10.24 25.66
C ASN A 15 10.53 8.90 25.04
N THR A 16 9.64 8.33 24.24
CA THR A 16 10.01 7.25 23.33
C THR A 16 10.86 7.87 22.24
N ALA A 17 12.16 7.94 22.49
CA ALA A 17 13.15 8.18 21.45
C ALA A 17 12.95 7.08 20.40
N GLN A 18 12.22 7.42 19.33
CA GLN A 18 12.07 6.57 18.18
C GLN A 18 13.46 6.41 17.58
N SER A 19 14.10 5.30 17.96
CA SER A 19 15.27 4.75 17.32
C SER A 19 15.01 4.73 15.82
N LYS A 20 15.60 5.70 15.13
CA LYS A 20 15.56 5.84 13.68
C LYS A 20 16.43 4.73 13.11
N GLN A 21 15.91 3.50 13.12
CA GLN A 21 16.52 2.41 12.38
C GLN A 21 16.46 2.83 10.91
N ARG A 22 17.61 3.22 10.38
CA ARG A 22 17.84 3.31 8.94
C ARG A 22 17.68 1.87 8.44
N LYS A 23 16.46 1.53 7.99
CA LYS A 23 16.20 0.26 7.34
C LYS A 23 17.16 0.19 6.15
N HIS A 24 17.93 -0.88 6.09
CA HIS A 24 18.55 -1.33 4.87
C HIS A 24 17.43 -1.36 3.82
N ILE A 25 17.49 -0.48 2.82
CA ILE A 25 16.51 -0.48 1.73
C ILE A 25 16.90 -1.67 0.88
N GLU A 26 16.45 -2.87 1.28
CA GLU A 26 16.32 -3.94 0.33
C GLU A 26 15.40 -3.40 -0.77
N VAL A 27 15.92 -3.38 -1.99
CA VAL A 27 15.15 -2.98 -3.17
C VAL A 27 14.07 -4.03 -3.34
N LEU A 28 12.88 -3.74 -2.82
CA LEU A 28 11.76 -4.67 -2.87
C LEU A 28 11.19 -4.69 -4.28
N THR A 29 10.82 -5.88 -4.70
CA THR A 29 10.04 -6.09 -5.91
C THR A 29 8.61 -5.59 -5.76
N LEU A 30 7.94 -5.39 -6.89
CA LEU A 30 6.54 -4.97 -6.91
C LEU A 30 5.64 -6.00 -6.20
N VAL A 31 5.90 -7.29 -6.42
CA VAL A 31 5.16 -8.39 -5.80
C VAL A 31 5.36 -8.38 -4.28
N GLU A 32 6.58 -8.20 -3.79
CA GLU A 32 6.84 -8.17 -2.35
C GLU A 32 6.15 -6.99 -1.65
N ILE A 33 6.14 -5.82 -2.29
CA ILE A 33 5.43 -4.65 -1.75
C ILE A 33 3.93 -4.90 -1.74
N PHE A 34 3.40 -5.46 -2.82
CA PHE A 34 1.99 -5.81 -2.90
C PHE A 34 1.59 -6.81 -1.81
N GLU A 35 2.36 -7.87 -1.58
CA GLU A 35 2.07 -8.84 -0.52
C GLU A 35 2.10 -8.20 0.88
N ARG A 36 3.07 -7.32 1.16
CA ARG A 36 3.11 -6.57 2.42
C ARG A 36 1.89 -5.68 2.59
N PHE A 37 1.46 -5.02 1.51
CA PHE A 37 0.24 -4.23 1.49
C PHE A 37 -1.00 -5.11 1.75
N MET A 38 -1.09 -6.30 1.15
CA MET A 38 -2.21 -7.22 1.37
C MET A 38 -2.26 -7.75 2.80
N VAL A 39 -1.11 -8.04 3.42
CA VAL A 39 -1.04 -8.40 4.85
C VAL A 39 -1.60 -7.27 5.71
N GLN A 40 -1.18 -6.03 5.47
CA GLN A 40 -1.70 -4.88 6.21
C GLN A 40 -3.22 -4.74 6.03
N LYS A 41 -3.72 -4.81 4.79
CA LYS A 41 -5.16 -4.66 4.49
C LYS A 41 -6.01 -5.76 5.12
N ARG A 42 -5.49 -6.99 5.19
CA ARG A 42 -6.14 -8.09 5.93
C ARG A 42 -6.26 -7.76 7.43
N THR A 43 -5.24 -7.16 8.04
CA THR A 43 -5.31 -6.75 9.45
C THR A 43 -6.25 -5.57 9.71
N GLU A 44 -6.50 -4.74 8.70
CA GLU A 44 -7.47 -3.63 8.77
C GLU A 44 -8.94 -4.12 8.67
N GLY A 45 -9.16 -5.42 8.45
CA GLY A 45 -10.50 -6.00 8.39
C GLY A 45 -11.22 -5.81 7.05
N LEU A 46 -10.47 -5.67 5.94
CA LEU A 46 -11.07 -5.62 4.61
C LEU A 46 -11.93 -6.85 4.32
N ALA A 47 -13.03 -6.64 3.59
CA ALA A 47 -13.86 -7.73 3.10
C ALA A 47 -13.06 -8.65 2.16
N ILE A 48 -13.32 -9.95 2.23
CA ILE A 48 -12.64 -10.98 1.41
C ILE A 48 -12.76 -10.66 -0.09
N ARG A 49 -13.93 -10.21 -0.54
CA ARG A 49 -14.15 -9.82 -1.94
C ARG A 49 -13.21 -8.69 -2.39
N THR A 50 -12.97 -7.70 -1.53
CA THR A 50 -12.06 -6.61 -1.86
C THR A 50 -10.61 -7.09 -1.95
N VAL A 51 -10.23 -8.05 -1.10
CA VAL A 51 -8.91 -8.70 -1.17
C VAL A 51 -8.75 -9.43 -2.51
N GLU A 52 -9.75 -10.20 -2.93
CA GLU A 52 -9.75 -10.89 -4.22
C GLU A 52 -9.69 -9.93 -5.41
N GLU A 53 -10.44 -8.83 -5.35
CA GLU A 53 -10.41 -7.77 -6.38
C GLU A 53 -9.01 -7.13 -6.47
N TYR A 54 -8.35 -6.88 -5.34
CA TYR A 54 -6.99 -6.34 -5.32
C TYR A 54 -5.99 -7.29 -5.98
N HIS A 55 -6.07 -8.59 -5.68
CA HIS A 55 -5.25 -9.60 -6.35
C HIS A 55 -5.52 -9.63 -7.86
N GLN A 56 -6.78 -9.52 -8.29
CA GLN A 56 -7.10 -9.47 -9.72
C GLN A 56 -6.51 -8.22 -10.39
N HIS A 57 -6.68 -7.04 -9.78
CA HIS A 57 -6.15 -5.78 -10.33
C HIS A 57 -4.63 -5.79 -10.43
N PHE A 58 -3.95 -6.33 -9.42
CA PHE A 58 -2.51 -6.50 -9.45
C PHE A 58 -2.06 -7.54 -10.49
N GLY A 59 -2.80 -8.63 -10.65
CA GLY A 59 -2.55 -9.63 -11.69
C GLY A 59 -2.55 -9.02 -13.09
N TYR A 60 -3.48 -8.11 -13.41
CA TYR A 60 -3.47 -7.42 -14.70
C TYR A 60 -2.24 -6.52 -14.91
N LEU A 61 -1.70 -5.94 -13.83
CA LEU A 61 -0.47 -5.16 -13.92
C LEU A 61 0.74 -6.07 -14.18
N LEU A 62 0.81 -7.23 -13.53
CA LEU A 62 1.85 -8.23 -13.79
C LEU A 62 1.77 -8.79 -15.22
N ASP A 63 0.56 -9.04 -15.73
CA ASP A 63 0.34 -9.45 -17.12
C ASP A 63 0.92 -8.44 -18.12
N TYR A 64 0.76 -7.14 -17.83
CA TYR A 64 1.32 -6.07 -18.65
C TYR A 64 2.84 -5.98 -18.54
N LEU A 65 3.38 -6.07 -17.32
CA LEU A 65 4.82 -5.95 -17.08
C LEU A 65 5.61 -7.16 -17.58
N THR A 66 4.96 -8.33 -17.73
CA THR A 66 5.53 -9.62 -18.16
C THR A 66 6.63 -10.20 -17.27
N GLN A 67 7.15 -9.41 -16.34
CA GLN A 67 8.13 -9.77 -15.31
C GLN A 67 7.90 -8.91 -14.07
N ASP A 68 8.39 -9.39 -12.94
CA ASP A 68 8.43 -8.60 -11.71
C ASP A 68 9.56 -7.56 -11.81
N ILE A 69 9.25 -6.32 -11.45
CA ILE A 69 10.17 -5.19 -11.53
C ILE A 69 10.44 -4.63 -10.14
N SER A 70 11.55 -3.90 -10.01
CA SER A 70 11.83 -3.16 -8.78
C SER A 70 10.80 -2.05 -8.57
N CYS A 71 10.44 -1.78 -7.31
CA CYS A 71 9.61 -0.63 -6.97
C CYS A 71 10.20 0.71 -7.44
N GLU A 72 11.52 0.81 -7.57
CA GLU A 72 12.19 2.04 -8.02
C GLU A 72 11.98 2.31 -9.51
N GLU A 73 11.62 1.28 -10.29
CA GLU A 73 11.35 1.37 -11.72
C GLU A 73 9.89 1.75 -12.01
N VAL A 74 9.04 1.81 -10.98
CA VAL A 74 7.64 2.20 -11.08
C VAL A 74 7.56 3.71 -11.33
N THR A 75 7.29 4.08 -12.58
CA THR A 75 7.17 5.48 -13.00
C THR A 75 5.74 5.82 -13.44
N PRO A 76 5.34 7.10 -13.42
CA PRO A 76 4.06 7.52 -13.98
C PRO A 76 3.88 7.15 -15.46
N ASP A 77 4.97 7.13 -16.22
CA ASP A 77 4.95 6.74 -17.64
C ASP A 77 4.63 5.26 -17.83
N MET A 78 5.06 4.39 -16.91
CA MET A 78 4.66 2.98 -16.89
C MET A 78 3.14 2.85 -16.77
N PHE A 79 2.50 3.63 -15.89
CA PHE A 79 1.04 3.62 -15.76
C PHE A 79 0.33 4.18 -17.00
N ARG A 80 0.90 5.17 -17.69
CA ARG A 80 0.36 5.65 -18.98
C ARG A 80 0.39 4.53 -20.03
N GLY A 81 1.50 3.80 -20.14
CA GLY A 81 1.60 2.64 -21.03
C GLY A 81 0.63 1.52 -20.64
N TYR A 82 0.46 1.26 -19.34
CA TYR A 82 -0.52 0.28 -18.85
C TYR A 82 -1.96 0.68 -19.19
N ILE A 83 -2.30 1.97 -19.11
CA ILE A 83 -3.61 2.51 -19.54
C ILE A 83 -3.81 2.27 -21.03
N GLU A 84 -2.81 2.60 -21.85
CA GLU A 84 -2.85 2.45 -23.29
C GLU A 84 -3.04 0.98 -23.69
N TRP A 85 -2.28 0.06 -23.08
CA TRP A 85 -2.43 -1.38 -23.26
C TRP A 85 -3.83 -1.88 -22.88
N MET A 86 -4.38 -1.43 -21.74
CA MET A 86 -5.74 -1.82 -21.35
C MET A 86 -6.80 -1.29 -22.32
N LEU A 87 -6.61 -0.09 -22.87
CA LEU A 87 -7.56 0.56 -23.76
C LEU A 87 -7.53 -0.04 -25.17
N HIS A 88 -6.33 -0.21 -25.73
CA HIS A 88 -6.15 -0.59 -27.13
C HIS A 88 -5.97 -2.09 -27.33
N ASP A 89 -5.21 -2.76 -26.46
CA ASP A 89 -4.89 -4.18 -26.66
C ASP A 89 -5.94 -5.09 -26.01
N ARG A 90 -6.44 -4.70 -24.83
CA ARG A 90 -7.50 -5.43 -24.13
C ARG A 90 -8.91 -4.94 -24.46
N GLY A 91 -9.05 -3.78 -25.10
CA GLY A 91 -10.35 -3.20 -25.47
C GLY A 91 -11.27 -2.89 -24.29
N LEU A 92 -10.71 -2.57 -23.12
CA LEU A 92 -11.49 -2.34 -21.91
C LEU A 92 -12.18 -0.97 -21.92
N SER A 93 -13.35 -0.90 -21.28
CA SER A 93 -14.03 0.38 -21.11
C SER A 93 -13.22 1.32 -20.20
N PRO A 94 -13.24 2.65 -20.42
CA PRO A 94 -12.59 3.62 -19.55
C PRO A 94 -13.02 3.50 -18.08
N VAL A 95 -14.28 3.10 -17.82
CA VAL A 95 -14.79 2.88 -16.46
C VAL A 95 -14.06 1.72 -15.78
N THR A 96 -13.89 0.59 -16.48
CA THR A 96 -13.15 -0.57 -15.98
C THR A 96 -11.69 -0.23 -15.70
N ILE A 97 -11.07 0.52 -16.61
CA ILE A 97 -9.69 0.99 -16.49
C ILE A 97 -9.52 1.86 -15.24
N ASN A 98 -10.44 2.80 -15.00
CA ASN A 98 -10.40 3.67 -13.83
C ASN A 98 -10.53 2.91 -12.50
N VAL A 99 -11.36 1.86 -12.45
CA VAL A 99 -11.47 1.01 -11.25
C VAL A 99 -10.11 0.34 -10.95
N ARG A 100 -9.44 -0.18 -11.99
CA ARG A 100 -8.14 -0.86 -11.84
C ARG A 100 -7.01 0.09 -11.46
N ILE A 101 -6.98 1.30 -12.02
CA ILE A 101 -5.93 2.29 -11.71
C ILE A 101 -6.10 2.88 -10.32
N ARG A 102 -7.35 3.13 -9.89
CA ARG A 102 -7.64 3.71 -8.58
C ARG A 102 -7.01 2.92 -7.44
N PHE A 103 -6.80 1.62 -7.61
CA PHE A 103 -6.09 0.79 -6.64
C PHE A 103 -4.65 1.29 -6.35
N PHE A 104 -3.99 1.90 -7.34
CA PHE A 104 -2.59 2.33 -7.26
C PHE A 104 -2.40 3.81 -6.93
N VAL A 105 -3.49 4.59 -6.79
CA VAL A 105 -3.47 6.05 -6.54
C VAL A 105 -3.75 6.37 -5.07
#